data_AF-A0A3B1J1E4-F1
#
_entry.id   AF-A0A3B1J1E4-F1
#
_cell.length_a   1.000
_cell.length_b   1.000
_cell.length_c   1.000
_cell.angle_alpha   90.00
_cell.angle_beta   90.00
_cell.angle_gamma   90.00
#
_symmetry.space_group_name_H-M   'P 1'
#
loop_
_entity.id
_entity.type
_entity.pdbx_description
1 polymer ?
#
loop_
_entity_poly.entity_id
_entity_poly.type
_entity_poly.pdbx_seq_one_letter_code
_entity_poly.pdbx_strand_id
1 'polypeptide(L)'
;MFYYIDLLFFFLSLCCTDIVKLADGGSRCAGRVEIFRKGQWGTVCENYWDMKIAAVACVRLVGGSRCSGRLEVLHGESWVTVCDADFNQQDAEVVCRELGCGSPVEVLGAAAFGRGEGQVWSEELQCRGNESQIHFCPKSSSLKHNCSHDNDVGLVCSVRLVDSGSRCAGRVEVLHRGQWGTVCDDNWDMRDAAVVCRELGCGEAVDTFHESHFGSGSGPIWMNDVDCSGSESTLKNCRSPLWGKHICNKTKNSGVICSGKLHCLKKSNISYCQLSSLTVFNTASVLFS
;
A
#
# COMPACT_ATOMS: atom_id res chain seq x y z
N MET A 1 -6.99 -38.42 -8.79
CA MET A 1 -8.36 -37.88 -8.61
C MET A 1 -8.53 -37.76 -7.09
N PHE A 2 -9.01 -36.64 -6.53
CA PHE A 2 -8.72 -36.12 -5.16
C PHE A 2 -7.30 -35.48 -5.14
N TYR A 3 -7.03 -34.20 -4.83
CA TYR A 3 -7.63 -33.19 -3.95
C TYR A 3 -7.53 -31.77 -4.57
N TYR A 4 -8.25 -31.50 -5.66
CA TYR A 4 -8.25 -30.18 -6.32
C TYR A 4 -9.23 -29.17 -5.68
N ILE A 5 -9.93 -29.56 -4.61
CA ILE A 5 -11.10 -28.83 -4.08
C ILE A 5 -10.83 -28.07 -2.77
N ASP A 6 -9.77 -28.38 -2.00
CA ASP A 6 -9.66 -27.85 -0.63
C ASP A 6 -9.04 -26.45 -0.49
N LEU A 7 -8.15 -26.02 -1.40
CA LEU A 7 -7.63 -24.64 -1.36
C LEU A 7 -8.70 -23.61 -1.74
N LEU A 8 -9.57 -23.94 -2.70
CA LEU A 8 -10.68 -23.06 -3.09
C LEU A 8 -11.71 -22.93 -1.95
N PHE A 9 -11.98 -24.02 -1.23
CA PHE A 9 -12.88 -24.04 -0.07
C PHE A 9 -12.32 -23.30 1.15
N PHE A 10 -10.99 -23.29 1.36
CA PHE A 10 -10.38 -22.55 2.46
C PHE A 10 -10.46 -21.02 2.25
N PHE A 11 -10.28 -20.55 1.01
CA PHE A 11 -10.55 -19.16 0.64
C PHE A 11 -12.05 -18.79 0.67
N LEU A 12 -12.96 -19.77 0.47
CA LEU A 12 -14.41 -19.62 0.68
C LEU A 12 -14.80 -19.57 2.17
N SER A 13 -13.97 -20.11 3.08
CA SER A 13 -14.21 -20.18 4.53
C SER A 13 -13.61 -19.01 5.33
N LEU A 14 -12.68 -18.27 4.72
CA LEU A 14 -12.32 -16.92 5.15
C LEU A 14 -13.55 -16.03 4.88
N CYS A 15 -14.44 -15.97 5.87
CA CYS A 15 -15.58 -15.08 5.86
C CYS A 15 -15.08 -13.67 5.49
N CYS A 16 -15.79 -12.97 4.60
CA CYS A 16 -15.47 -11.59 4.15
C CYS A 16 -15.45 -10.53 5.28
N THR A 17 -15.34 -10.93 6.54
CA THR A 17 -15.35 -10.13 7.76
C THR A 17 -14.03 -10.22 8.54
N ASP A 18 -13.15 -11.17 8.24
CA ASP A 18 -11.88 -11.35 8.96
C ASP A 18 -10.80 -10.40 8.40
N ILE A 19 -10.07 -9.70 9.28
CA ILE A 19 -8.95 -8.83 8.89
C ILE A 19 -7.71 -9.71 8.69
N VAL A 20 -7.07 -9.63 7.51
CA VAL A 20 -5.91 -10.45 7.13
C VAL A 20 -4.69 -9.57 6.86
N LYS A 21 -3.48 -10.03 7.23
CA LYS A 21 -2.20 -9.40 6.86
C LYS A 21 -1.16 -10.44 6.42
N LEU A 22 -0.09 -9.99 5.76
CA LEU A 22 1.12 -10.77 5.50
C LEU A 22 2.23 -10.30 6.44
N ALA A 23 2.87 -11.24 7.15
CA ALA A 23 3.95 -11.02 8.10
C ALA A 23 5.26 -11.70 7.64
N ASP A 24 6.41 -11.26 8.16
CA ASP A 24 7.73 -11.90 8.00
C ASP A 24 8.18 -12.18 6.55
N GLY A 25 7.83 -11.29 5.62
CA GLY A 25 8.30 -11.35 4.24
C GLY A 25 9.12 -10.14 3.85
N GLY A 26 10.17 -10.35 3.03
CA GLY A 26 11.04 -9.28 2.52
C GLY A 26 10.35 -8.30 1.57
N SER A 27 9.05 -8.44 1.31
CA SER A 27 8.21 -7.51 0.54
C SER A 27 6.74 -7.56 1.01
N ARG A 28 5.92 -6.59 0.62
CA ARG A 28 4.48 -6.55 0.96
C ARG A 28 3.61 -7.52 0.15
N CYS A 29 4.21 -8.16 -0.84
CA CYS A 29 3.53 -9.09 -1.75
C CYS A 29 3.85 -10.54 -1.42
N ALA A 30 4.86 -10.78 -0.57
CA ALA A 30 5.24 -12.12 -0.14
C ALA A 30 5.34 -12.18 1.37
N GLY A 31 4.74 -13.17 2.03
CA GLY A 31 4.82 -13.30 3.48
C GLY A 31 3.93 -14.41 4.05
N ARG A 32 4.06 -14.64 5.35
CA ARG A 32 3.21 -15.52 6.15
C ARG A 32 1.83 -14.90 6.33
N VAL A 33 0.76 -15.66 6.11
CA VAL A 33 -0.62 -15.17 6.31
C VAL A 33 -0.97 -15.16 7.79
N GLU A 34 -1.43 -14.02 8.29
CA GLU A 34 -2.00 -13.85 9.63
C GLU A 34 -3.43 -13.31 9.57
N ILE A 35 -4.29 -13.80 10.45
CA ILE A 35 -5.70 -13.43 10.58
C ILE A 35 -5.92 -12.80 11.96
N PHE A 36 -6.70 -11.72 12.02
CA PHE A 36 -7.13 -11.08 13.26
C PHE A 36 -8.47 -11.66 13.73
N ARG A 37 -8.49 -12.28 14.92
CA ARG A 37 -9.71 -12.75 15.58
C ARG A 37 -9.68 -12.45 17.07
N LYS A 38 -10.80 -11.96 17.62
CA LYS A 38 -10.97 -11.66 19.05
C LYS A 38 -9.90 -10.75 19.65
N GLY A 39 -9.46 -9.73 18.90
CA GLY A 39 -8.45 -8.78 19.38
C GLY A 39 -7.00 -9.24 19.24
N GLN A 40 -6.74 -10.42 18.64
CA GLN A 40 -5.41 -10.99 18.52
C GLN A 40 -5.11 -11.46 17.09
N TRP A 41 -3.84 -11.38 16.70
CA TRP A 41 -3.32 -11.94 15.44
C TRP A 41 -2.92 -13.40 15.64
N GLY A 42 -3.26 -14.26 14.69
CA GLY A 42 -2.85 -15.66 14.64
C GLY A 42 -2.44 -16.10 13.23
N THR A 43 -1.60 -17.12 13.13
CA THR A 43 -1.12 -17.65 11.84
C THR A 43 -2.10 -18.67 11.25
N VAL A 44 -2.11 -18.76 9.92
CA VAL A 44 -2.82 -19.83 9.22
C VAL A 44 -1.87 -21.00 9.01
N CYS A 45 -2.21 -22.14 9.58
CA CYS A 45 -1.42 -23.37 9.46
C CYS A 45 -2.16 -24.40 8.60
N GLU A 46 -1.47 -25.01 7.66
CA GLU A 46 -1.89 -26.26 7.02
C GLU A 46 -0.85 -27.34 7.36
N ASN A 47 -1.28 -28.44 7.98
CA ASN A 47 -0.42 -29.58 8.34
C ASN A 47 0.91 -29.21 9.02
N TYR A 48 0.85 -28.36 10.06
CA TYR A 48 1.98 -27.91 10.87
C TYR A 48 2.97 -26.93 10.21
N TRP A 49 2.65 -26.41 9.02
CA TRP A 49 3.46 -25.39 8.35
C TRP A 49 2.71 -24.07 8.20
N ASP A 50 3.45 -22.97 8.36
CA ASP A 50 2.99 -21.61 8.13
C ASP A 50 2.64 -21.40 6.64
N MET A 51 1.40 -20.99 6.35
CA MET A 51 1.00 -20.66 4.98
C MET A 51 1.70 -19.37 4.51
N LYS A 52 2.49 -19.48 3.44
CA LYS A 52 3.17 -18.34 2.80
C LYS A 52 2.59 -18.08 1.43
N ILE A 53 2.37 -16.81 1.14
CA ILE A 53 1.75 -16.28 -0.06
C ILE A 53 2.78 -15.37 -0.73
N ALA A 54 2.97 -15.45 -2.05
CA ALA A 54 3.83 -14.56 -2.82
C ALA A 54 3.12 -14.09 -4.11
N ALA A 55 2.95 -12.78 -4.27
CA ALA A 55 2.29 -12.20 -5.43
C ALA A 55 3.25 -12.17 -6.63
N VAL A 56 2.67 -12.37 -7.81
CA VAL A 56 3.33 -12.51 -9.12
C VAL A 56 3.75 -11.16 -9.70
N ALA A 57 3.23 -10.09 -9.12
CA ALA A 57 3.51 -8.71 -9.45
C ALA A 57 3.63 -7.93 -8.14
N CYS A 58 4.70 -7.18 -7.97
CA CYS A 58 4.94 -6.42 -6.76
C CYS A 58 5.68 -5.12 -7.06
N VAL A 59 5.44 -4.10 -6.23
CA VAL A 59 6.15 -2.82 -6.29
C VAL A 59 6.85 -2.54 -4.95
N ARG A 60 8.02 -1.93 -5.01
CA ARG A 60 8.74 -1.44 -3.82
C ARG A 60 9.41 -0.10 -4.10
N LEU A 61 9.65 0.66 -3.03
CA LEU A 61 10.44 1.89 -3.05
C LEU A 61 11.76 1.66 -2.31
N VAL A 62 12.88 2.01 -2.92
CA VAL A 62 14.24 1.78 -2.39
C VAL A 62 14.99 3.11 -2.25
N GLY A 63 15.94 3.21 -1.31
CA GLY A 63 16.76 4.40 -1.12
C GLY A 63 16.05 5.57 -0.40
N GLY A 64 14.87 5.31 0.17
CA GLY A 64 14.09 6.30 0.92
C GLY A 64 13.37 5.68 2.12
N SER A 65 12.04 5.84 2.17
CA SER A 65 11.15 5.31 3.21
C SER A 65 10.14 4.31 2.64
N ARG A 66 9.21 3.83 3.49
CA ARG A 66 8.11 2.96 3.05
C ARG A 66 7.23 3.58 1.94
N CYS A 67 7.17 4.91 1.87
CA CYS A 67 6.32 5.68 0.96
C CYS A 67 7.11 6.76 0.20
N SER A 68 8.43 6.60 0.11
CA SER A 68 9.28 7.42 -0.75
C SER A 68 10.51 6.65 -1.19
N GLY A 69 10.98 6.82 -2.42
CA GLY A 69 12.17 6.13 -2.91
C GLY A 69 12.12 5.86 -4.41
N ARG A 70 13.19 5.26 -4.94
CA ARG A 70 13.25 4.74 -6.31
C ARG A 70 12.25 3.62 -6.50
N LEU A 71 11.46 3.69 -7.57
CA LEU A 71 10.49 2.66 -7.93
C LEU A 71 11.18 1.43 -8.53
N GLU A 72 10.92 0.28 -7.93
CA GLU A 72 11.28 -1.03 -8.49
C GLU A 72 10.03 -1.91 -8.59
N VAL A 73 9.85 -2.53 -9.76
CA VAL A 73 8.70 -3.39 -10.08
C VAL A 73 9.22 -4.81 -10.30
N LEU A 74 8.51 -5.79 -9.74
CA LEU A 74 8.80 -7.20 -9.99
C LEU A 74 8.23 -7.58 -11.37
N HIS A 75 9.12 -7.98 -12.27
CA HIS A 75 8.79 -8.43 -13.62
C HIS A 75 9.46 -9.79 -13.86
N GLY A 76 8.65 -10.85 -14.04
CA GLY A 76 9.16 -12.22 -14.03
C GLY A 76 9.73 -12.56 -12.65
N GLU A 77 11.01 -12.89 -12.58
CA GLU A 77 11.72 -13.23 -11.33
C GLU A 77 12.71 -12.13 -10.88
N SER A 78 12.76 -11.00 -11.58
CA SER A 78 13.73 -9.93 -11.33
C SER A 78 13.04 -8.63 -10.96
N TRP A 79 13.65 -7.91 -10.03
CA TRP A 79 13.30 -6.51 -9.77
C TRP A 79 13.90 -5.65 -10.88
N VAL A 80 13.05 -4.86 -11.51
CA VAL A 80 13.47 -3.92 -12.56
C VAL A 80 13.13 -2.50 -12.13
N THR A 81 13.96 -1.57 -12.57
CA THR A 81 13.77 -0.13 -12.36
C THR A 81 12.83 0.44 -13.41
N VAL A 82 12.23 1.60 -13.17
CA VAL A 82 11.33 2.26 -14.13
C VAL A 82 11.92 3.59 -14.55
N CYS A 83 11.83 3.91 -15.84
CA CYS A 83 12.38 5.14 -16.41
C CYS A 83 11.45 6.33 -16.15
N ASP A 84 12.03 7.50 -15.84
CA ASP A 84 11.29 8.74 -15.59
C ASP A 84 10.63 9.32 -16.85
N ALA A 85 11.18 9.07 -18.04
CA ALA A 85 10.59 9.49 -19.32
C ALA A 85 9.30 8.72 -19.66
N ASP A 86 9.17 7.50 -19.11
CA ASP A 86 8.10 6.54 -19.41
C ASP A 86 7.10 6.39 -18.25
N PHE A 87 7.16 7.31 -17.28
CA PHE A 87 6.40 7.25 -16.04
C PHE A 87 5.85 8.62 -15.65
N ASN A 88 4.52 8.73 -15.63
CA ASN A 88 3.81 9.98 -15.38
C ASN A 88 3.07 9.99 -14.03
N GLN A 89 2.33 11.07 -13.79
CA GLN A 89 1.56 11.27 -12.56
C GLN A 89 0.44 10.23 -12.36
N GLN A 90 -0.16 9.74 -13.43
CA GLN A 90 -1.23 8.74 -13.39
C GLN A 90 -0.67 7.36 -13.04
N ASP A 91 0.53 7.03 -13.51
CA ASP A 91 1.24 5.82 -13.10
C ASP A 91 1.62 5.89 -11.61
N ALA A 92 2.05 7.08 -11.16
CA ALA A 92 2.35 7.36 -9.75
C ALA A 92 1.14 7.16 -8.84
N GLU A 93 -0.06 7.53 -9.29
CA GLU A 93 -1.31 7.34 -8.53
C GLU A 93 -1.56 5.85 -8.28
N VAL A 94 -1.37 5.01 -9.30
CA VAL A 94 -1.52 3.56 -9.16
C VAL A 94 -0.50 3.00 -8.18
N VAL A 95 0.77 3.39 -8.30
CA VAL A 95 1.85 2.86 -7.46
C VAL A 95 1.71 3.30 -6.00
N CYS A 96 1.50 4.59 -5.73
CA CYS A 96 1.33 5.08 -4.36
C CYS A 96 0.10 4.47 -3.69
N ARG A 97 -1.00 4.27 -4.43
CA ARG A 97 -2.19 3.57 -3.93
C ARG A 97 -1.93 2.08 -3.71
N GLU A 98 -1.27 1.38 -4.63
CA GLU A 98 -0.90 -0.03 -4.50
C GLU A 98 -0.03 -0.26 -3.25
N LEU A 99 0.89 0.66 -2.96
CA LEU A 99 1.72 0.64 -1.77
C LEU A 99 0.96 0.96 -0.47
N GLY A 100 -0.26 1.52 -0.56
CA GLY A 100 -1.00 2.05 0.59
C GLY A 100 -0.30 3.27 1.20
N CYS A 101 0.18 4.16 0.34
CA CYS A 101 0.97 5.34 0.68
C CYS A 101 0.27 6.66 0.31
N GLY A 102 -1.02 6.58 -0.01
CA GLY A 102 -1.85 7.71 -0.39
C GLY A 102 -1.60 8.14 -1.83
N SER A 103 -1.76 9.43 -2.09
CA SER A 103 -1.53 10.01 -3.41
C SER A 103 -0.06 10.43 -3.61
N PRO A 104 0.46 10.43 -4.85
CA PRO A 104 1.78 10.93 -5.19
C PRO A 104 1.87 12.45 -4.95
N VAL A 105 2.89 12.85 -4.20
CA VAL A 105 3.28 14.25 -3.95
C VAL A 105 4.30 14.69 -4.97
N GLU A 106 5.30 13.85 -5.24
CA GLU A 106 6.36 14.14 -6.21
C GLU A 106 6.71 12.88 -7.01
N VAL A 107 6.87 13.07 -8.33
CA VAL A 107 7.50 12.12 -9.25
C VAL A 107 8.85 12.73 -9.61
N LEU A 108 9.93 12.07 -9.18
CA LEU A 108 11.29 12.58 -9.29
C LEU A 108 12.05 11.77 -10.33
N GLY A 109 12.66 12.44 -11.30
CA GLY A 109 13.52 11.80 -12.28
C GLY A 109 14.98 11.76 -11.86
N ALA A 110 15.85 11.49 -12.83
CA ALA A 110 17.30 11.62 -12.72
C ALA A 110 17.92 10.85 -11.54
N ALA A 111 17.39 9.66 -11.21
CA ALA A 111 17.86 8.82 -10.12
C ALA A 111 17.95 9.55 -8.77
N ALA A 112 16.96 10.39 -8.44
CA ALA A 112 16.95 11.20 -7.22
C ALA A 112 17.17 10.42 -5.91
N PHE A 113 16.80 9.13 -5.88
CA PHE A 113 17.00 8.21 -4.74
C PHE A 113 18.18 7.23 -4.96
N GLY A 114 19.10 7.61 -5.84
CA GLY A 114 20.21 6.78 -6.30
C GLY A 114 19.83 5.86 -7.44
N ARG A 115 20.86 5.37 -8.13
CA ARG A 115 20.76 4.42 -9.23
C ARG A 115 20.33 3.05 -8.72
N GLY A 116 19.47 2.38 -9.47
CA GLY A 116 19.20 0.97 -9.30
C GLY A 116 20.21 0.10 -10.03
N GLU A 117 19.90 -1.19 -10.07
CA GLU A 117 20.74 -2.22 -10.64
C GLU A 117 19.88 -3.12 -11.54
N GLY A 118 20.54 -3.81 -12.48
CA GLY A 118 19.88 -4.79 -13.34
C GLY A 118 19.18 -4.18 -14.55
N GLN A 119 17.95 -4.58 -14.82
CA GLN A 119 17.22 -4.14 -16.01
C GLN A 119 16.35 -2.92 -15.71
N VAL A 120 16.21 -2.06 -16.72
CA VAL A 120 15.22 -0.98 -16.76
C VAL A 120 14.01 -1.50 -17.51
N TRP A 121 12.82 -1.22 -16.97
CA TRP A 121 11.54 -1.54 -17.56
C TRP A 121 11.43 -0.93 -18.96
N SER A 122 11.00 -1.73 -19.95
CA SER A 122 11.20 -1.42 -21.38
C SER A 122 9.93 -1.00 -22.12
N GLU A 123 8.78 -0.95 -21.45
CA GLU A 123 7.50 -0.56 -22.01
C GLU A 123 6.97 0.69 -21.29
N GLU A 124 6.43 1.66 -22.01
CA GLU A 124 5.80 2.83 -21.40
C GLU A 124 4.53 2.42 -20.66
N LEU A 125 4.40 2.86 -19.40
CA LEU A 125 3.20 2.65 -18.61
C LEU A 125 2.18 3.75 -18.96
N GLN A 126 0.98 3.34 -19.32
CA GLN A 126 -0.10 4.25 -19.69
C GLN A 126 -1.31 4.04 -18.78
N CYS A 127 -1.07 4.10 -17.47
CA CYS A 127 -2.13 3.98 -16.48
C CYS A 127 -3.15 5.11 -16.65
N ARG A 128 -4.43 4.80 -16.43
CA ARG A 128 -5.52 5.78 -16.28
C ARG A 128 -5.54 6.42 -14.90
N GLY A 129 -4.94 5.75 -13.90
CA GLY A 129 -4.88 6.17 -12.50
C GLY A 129 -5.91 5.47 -11.60
N ASN A 130 -6.78 4.62 -12.15
CA ASN A 130 -7.80 3.87 -11.39
C ASN A 130 -7.56 2.35 -11.35
N GLU A 131 -6.44 1.90 -11.93
CA GLU A 131 -5.99 0.52 -11.88
C GLU A 131 -5.65 0.08 -10.45
N SER A 132 -5.99 -1.14 -10.08
CA SER A 132 -5.67 -1.64 -8.74
C SER A 132 -4.18 -1.91 -8.53
N GLN A 133 -3.43 -2.15 -9.61
CA GLN A 133 -2.00 -2.44 -9.58
C GLN A 133 -1.32 -2.00 -10.88
N ILE A 134 -0.02 -1.68 -10.80
CA ILE A 134 0.76 -1.20 -11.95
C ILE A 134 0.80 -2.20 -13.12
N HIS A 135 0.74 -3.50 -12.83
CA HIS A 135 0.76 -4.56 -13.86
C HIS A 135 -0.51 -4.60 -14.71
N PHE A 136 -1.63 -4.03 -14.24
CA PHE A 136 -2.87 -3.93 -15.02
C PHE A 136 -2.94 -2.70 -15.90
N CYS A 137 -1.96 -1.81 -15.81
CA CYS A 137 -1.91 -0.65 -16.68
C CYS A 137 -1.65 -1.08 -18.13
N PRO A 138 -2.32 -0.45 -19.11
CA PRO A 138 -1.96 -0.56 -20.51
C PRO A 138 -0.47 -0.22 -20.71
N LYS A 139 0.17 -0.93 -21.63
CA LYS A 139 1.59 -0.77 -21.94
C LYS A 139 1.76 -0.45 -23.42
N SER A 140 2.68 0.46 -23.73
CA SER A 140 3.02 0.83 -25.09
C SER A 140 4.49 0.51 -25.36
N SER A 141 4.76 -0.17 -26.47
CA SER A 141 6.12 -0.39 -27.00
C SER A 141 6.51 0.64 -28.07
N SER A 142 5.66 1.66 -28.28
CA SER A 142 5.78 2.60 -29.39
C SER A 142 6.82 3.69 -29.16
N LEU A 143 7.21 3.94 -27.90
CA LEU A 143 8.20 4.93 -27.50
C LEU A 143 9.32 4.21 -26.74
N LYS A 144 10.40 3.87 -27.44
CA LYS A 144 11.60 3.36 -26.78
C LYS A 144 12.52 4.53 -26.47
N HIS A 145 12.40 5.08 -25.26
CA HIS A 145 13.37 6.02 -24.75
C HIS A 145 14.68 5.30 -24.39
N ASN A 146 15.84 5.93 -24.63
CA ASN A 146 17.12 5.35 -24.24
C ASN A 146 17.31 5.56 -22.73
N CYS A 147 16.77 4.66 -21.95
CA CYS A 147 16.82 4.72 -20.50
C CYS A 147 18.04 3.97 -19.95
N SER A 148 18.67 4.58 -18.96
CA SER A 148 19.71 3.98 -18.14
C SER A 148 19.36 4.22 -16.66
N HIS A 149 20.12 3.67 -15.74
CA HIS A 149 19.90 3.92 -14.31
C HIS A 149 20.09 5.38 -13.88
N ASP A 150 20.63 6.24 -14.75
CA ASP A 150 20.61 7.69 -14.54
C ASP A 150 19.20 8.28 -14.58
N ASN A 151 18.25 7.57 -15.19
CA ASN A 151 16.87 8.01 -15.43
C ASN A 151 15.87 7.24 -14.54
N ASP A 152 16.35 6.56 -13.49
CA ASP A 152 15.46 5.80 -12.61
C ASP A 152 14.49 6.74 -11.89
N VAL A 153 13.20 6.43 -11.98
CA VAL A 153 12.14 7.22 -11.37
C VAL A 153 12.04 6.97 -9.87
N GLY A 154 11.84 8.07 -9.15
CA GLY A 154 11.56 8.13 -7.72
C GLY A 154 10.14 8.60 -7.45
N LEU A 155 9.54 8.08 -6.40
CA LEU A 155 8.22 8.47 -5.93
C LEU A 155 8.29 9.00 -4.52
N VAL A 156 7.41 9.96 -4.23
CA VAL A 156 7.13 10.45 -2.88
C VAL A 156 5.62 10.52 -2.71
N CYS A 157 5.06 9.77 -1.77
CA CYS A 157 3.62 9.72 -1.54
C CYS A 157 3.20 10.45 -0.24
N SER A 158 1.91 10.78 -0.10
CA SER A 158 1.40 11.80 0.83
C SER A 158 1.12 11.35 2.26
N VAL A 159 0.65 10.11 2.46
CA VAL A 159 0.05 9.65 3.72
C VAL A 159 0.47 8.22 4.03
N ARG A 160 0.67 7.89 5.31
CA ARG A 160 0.88 6.51 5.73
C ARG A 160 0.22 6.23 7.07
N LEU A 161 -0.09 4.95 7.30
CA LEU A 161 -0.48 4.43 8.61
C LEU A 161 0.66 3.65 9.26
N VAL A 162 0.95 3.96 10.51
CA VAL A 162 2.10 3.42 11.28
C VAL A 162 1.63 2.76 12.57
N ASP A 163 2.42 1.80 13.07
CA ASP A 163 2.27 1.17 14.40
C ASP A 163 0.99 0.36 14.66
N SER A 164 0.46 -0.34 13.64
CA SER A 164 -0.70 -1.23 13.80
C SER A 164 -0.50 -2.67 13.26
N GLY A 165 0.62 -2.92 12.57
CA GLY A 165 0.83 -4.16 11.81
C GLY A 165 -0.09 -4.34 10.58
N SER A 166 -0.98 -3.37 10.28
CA SER A 166 -1.88 -3.38 9.11
C SER A 166 -1.64 -2.17 8.21
N ARG A 167 -1.90 -2.29 6.91
CA ARG A 167 -1.85 -1.15 5.96
C ARG A 167 -3.07 -0.23 6.09
N CYS A 168 -4.14 -0.73 6.70
CA CYS A 168 -5.45 -0.08 6.78
C CYS A 168 -5.83 0.27 8.22
N ALA A 169 -4.86 0.28 9.13
CA ALA A 169 -5.03 0.75 10.49
C ALA A 169 -3.76 1.45 10.96
N GLY A 170 -3.84 2.34 11.94
CA GLY A 170 -2.68 2.91 12.62
C GLY A 170 -2.71 4.42 12.80
N ARG A 171 -1.62 4.96 13.32
CA ARG A 171 -1.41 6.41 13.43
C ARG A 171 -1.31 7.03 12.05
N VAL A 172 -2.00 8.13 11.84
CA VAL A 172 -1.95 8.90 10.58
C VAL A 172 -0.71 9.78 10.58
N GLU A 173 0.15 9.58 9.59
CA GLU A 173 1.31 10.44 9.33
C GLU A 173 1.25 10.99 7.92
N VAL A 174 1.56 12.28 7.77
CA VAL A 174 1.57 13.03 6.52
C VAL A 174 2.98 13.48 6.20
N LEU A 175 3.33 13.48 4.92
CA LEU A 175 4.61 14.02 4.46
C LEU A 175 4.47 15.49 4.07
N HIS A 176 5.28 16.34 4.71
CA HIS A 176 5.38 17.77 4.39
C HIS A 176 6.83 18.22 4.47
N ARG A 177 7.30 18.97 3.45
CA ARG A 177 8.67 19.50 3.37
C ARG A 177 9.75 18.41 3.60
N GLY A 178 9.55 17.23 3.02
CA GLY A 178 10.49 16.12 3.12
C GLY A 178 10.54 15.43 4.49
N GLN A 179 9.69 15.80 5.45
CA GLN A 179 9.66 15.21 6.79
C GLN A 179 8.27 14.65 7.12
N TRP A 180 8.25 13.42 7.66
CA TRP A 180 7.02 12.81 8.17
C TRP A 180 6.63 13.44 9.50
N GLY A 181 5.35 13.76 9.65
CA GLY A 181 4.78 14.26 10.89
C GLY A 181 3.36 13.77 11.09
N THR A 182 2.87 13.90 12.32
CA THR A 182 1.57 13.38 12.75
C THR A 182 0.45 14.38 12.50
N VAL A 183 -0.79 13.90 12.62
CA VAL A 183 -2.02 14.71 12.59
C VAL A 183 -2.57 14.78 14.01
N CYS A 184 -2.94 15.98 14.46
CA CYS A 184 -3.55 16.15 15.77
C CYS A 184 -5.00 15.62 15.80
N ASP A 185 -5.39 15.09 16.95
CA ASP A 185 -6.71 14.49 17.21
C ASP A 185 -7.81 15.50 17.56
N ASP A 186 -7.47 16.79 17.70
CA ASP A 186 -8.45 17.86 17.89
C ASP A 186 -9.36 17.95 16.65
N ASN A 187 -10.67 17.79 16.88
CA ASN A 187 -11.73 17.70 15.86
C ASN A 187 -11.61 16.53 14.87
N TRP A 188 -10.70 15.58 15.09
CA TRP A 188 -10.55 14.41 14.23
C TRP A 188 -11.82 13.55 14.25
N ASP A 189 -12.49 13.38 13.11
CA ASP A 189 -13.76 12.65 13.05
C ASP A 189 -13.82 11.60 11.93
N MET A 190 -14.97 10.93 11.83
CA MET A 190 -15.18 9.86 10.84
C MET A 190 -15.12 10.34 9.39
N ARG A 191 -15.34 11.64 9.10
CA ARG A 191 -15.19 12.21 7.76
C ARG A 191 -13.73 12.36 7.40
N ASP A 192 -12.89 12.77 8.35
CA ASP A 192 -11.44 12.81 8.14
C ASP A 192 -10.88 11.41 7.90
N ALA A 193 -11.31 10.45 8.73
CA ALA A 193 -10.95 9.05 8.54
C ALA A 193 -11.43 8.50 7.20
N ALA A 194 -12.63 8.87 6.73
CA ALA A 194 -13.12 8.44 5.43
C ALA A 194 -12.23 8.93 4.28
N VAL A 195 -11.71 10.16 4.36
CA VAL A 195 -10.75 10.69 3.39
C VAL A 195 -9.45 9.89 3.44
N VAL A 196 -8.89 9.64 4.64
CA VAL A 196 -7.66 8.84 4.78
C VAL A 196 -7.83 7.42 4.25
N CYS A 197 -8.92 6.74 4.62
CA CYS A 197 -9.19 5.38 4.19
C CYS A 197 -9.40 5.27 2.67
N ARG A 198 -10.02 6.28 2.06
CA ARG A 198 -10.17 6.37 0.61
C ARG A 198 -8.85 6.68 -0.09
N GLU A 199 -8.09 7.64 0.41
CA GLU A 199 -6.77 8.04 -0.11
C GLU A 199 -5.80 6.85 -0.11
N LEU A 200 -5.84 6.02 0.94
CA LEU A 200 -5.01 4.80 1.06
C LEU A 200 -5.56 3.59 0.28
N GLY A 201 -6.72 3.70 -0.38
CA GLY A 201 -7.36 2.58 -1.07
C GLY A 201 -7.79 1.45 -0.13
N CYS A 202 -8.09 1.78 1.13
CA CYS A 202 -8.42 0.82 2.19
C CYS A 202 -9.92 0.60 2.39
N GLY A 203 -10.77 1.25 1.60
CA GLY A 203 -12.23 1.15 1.71
C GLY A 203 -12.82 2.21 2.62
N GLU A 204 -13.85 1.85 3.38
CA GLU A 204 -14.57 2.78 4.25
C GLU A 204 -13.87 2.93 5.60
N ALA A 205 -14.06 4.07 6.27
CA ALA A 205 -13.64 4.22 7.66
C ALA A 205 -14.52 3.37 8.58
N VAL A 206 -13.88 2.64 9.49
CA VAL A 206 -14.56 1.82 10.51
C VAL A 206 -14.51 2.51 11.86
N ASP A 207 -13.36 3.11 12.19
CA ASP A 207 -13.16 3.74 13.50
C ASP A 207 -12.05 4.80 13.48
N THR A 208 -12.12 5.72 14.44
CA THR A 208 -11.16 6.80 14.68
C THR A 208 -10.54 6.67 16.06
N PHE A 209 -9.25 6.95 16.17
CA PHE A 209 -8.52 6.88 17.43
C PHE A 209 -7.87 8.22 17.77
N HIS A 210 -7.81 8.49 19.07
CA HIS A 210 -7.28 9.71 19.65
C HIS A 210 -6.18 9.37 20.66
N GLU A 211 -5.59 10.39 21.26
CA GLU A 211 -4.64 10.31 22.36
C GLU A 211 -3.45 9.39 22.10
N SER A 212 -2.99 9.34 20.84
CA SER A 212 -1.86 8.49 20.45
C SER A 212 -2.07 7.01 20.78
N HIS A 213 -3.28 6.48 20.56
CA HIS A 213 -3.57 5.06 20.74
C HIS A 213 -2.54 4.13 20.05
N PHE A 214 -2.04 4.52 18.88
CA PHE A 214 -1.00 3.80 18.13
C PHE A 214 0.43 4.29 18.42
N GLY A 215 0.65 5.02 19.52
CA GLY A 215 1.92 5.65 19.88
C GLY A 215 2.08 7.08 19.35
N SER A 216 3.04 7.82 19.91
CA SER A 216 3.16 9.28 19.76
C SER A 216 3.86 9.76 18.48
N GLY A 217 4.51 8.86 17.74
CA GLY A 217 5.42 9.21 16.66
C GLY A 217 6.67 9.98 17.14
N SER A 218 7.65 10.15 16.25
CA SER A 218 8.91 10.86 16.52
C SER A 218 9.06 12.20 15.78
N GLY A 219 8.14 12.49 14.85
CA GLY A 219 8.14 13.71 14.02
C GLY A 219 7.41 14.91 14.63
N PRO A 220 7.36 16.03 13.90
CA PRO A 220 6.50 17.17 14.22
C PRO A 220 5.01 16.81 14.06
N ILE A 221 4.12 17.64 14.60
CA ILE A 221 2.70 17.61 14.27
C ILE A 221 2.50 18.57 13.10
N TRP A 222 2.07 18.05 11.96
CA TRP A 222 1.95 18.84 10.73
C TRP A 222 0.57 19.45 10.55
N MET A 223 -0.47 18.72 10.92
CA MET A 223 -1.86 19.13 10.74
C MET A 223 -2.58 19.12 12.08
N ASN A 224 -3.51 20.06 12.24
CA ASN A 224 -4.38 20.23 13.40
C ASN A 224 -5.76 20.65 12.91
N ASP A 225 -6.81 20.46 13.71
CA ASP A 225 -8.19 20.87 13.38
C ASP A 225 -8.55 20.56 11.92
N VAL A 226 -8.30 19.31 11.51
CA VAL A 226 -8.66 18.86 10.16
C VAL A 226 -10.18 18.78 10.10
N ASP A 227 -10.76 19.42 9.11
CA ASP A 227 -12.21 19.55 8.92
C ASP A 227 -12.54 19.14 7.48
N CYS A 228 -12.58 17.83 7.24
CA CYS A 228 -12.99 17.26 5.97
C CYS A 228 -14.53 17.25 5.85
N SER A 229 -15.03 17.56 4.65
CA SER A 229 -16.43 17.27 4.27
C SER A 229 -16.70 15.77 4.11
N GLY A 230 -15.64 14.97 3.87
CA GLY A 230 -15.69 13.54 3.60
C GLY A 230 -15.65 13.22 2.10
N SER A 231 -15.58 14.23 1.23
CA SER A 231 -15.59 14.08 -0.24
C SER A 231 -14.22 14.34 -0.89
N GLU A 232 -13.26 14.83 -0.11
CA GLU A 232 -11.92 15.21 -0.56
C GLU A 232 -11.13 14.01 -1.08
N SER A 233 -10.35 14.20 -2.14
CA SER A 233 -9.49 13.13 -2.68
C SER A 233 -8.31 12.80 -1.76
N THR A 234 -7.80 13.79 -1.02
CA THR A 234 -6.65 13.64 -0.13
C THR A 234 -6.85 14.43 1.16
N LEU A 235 -6.22 14.00 2.25
CA LEU A 235 -6.29 14.67 3.55
C LEU A 235 -5.76 16.11 3.48
N LYS A 236 -4.78 16.36 2.59
CA LYS A 236 -4.21 17.69 2.37
C LYS A 236 -5.21 18.70 1.78
N ASN A 237 -6.26 18.21 1.13
CA ASN A 237 -7.31 19.04 0.52
C ASN A 237 -8.43 19.39 1.49
N CYS A 238 -8.43 18.80 2.69
CA CYS A 238 -9.38 19.17 3.74
C CYS A 238 -9.04 20.53 4.32
N ARG A 239 -10.06 21.22 4.83
CA ARG A 239 -9.87 22.48 5.52
C ARG A 239 -9.03 22.22 6.77
N SER A 240 -7.95 22.98 6.94
CA SER A 240 -7.12 22.93 8.14
C SER A 240 -6.36 24.26 8.32
N PRO A 241 -5.86 24.58 9.52
CA PRO A 241 -4.93 25.67 9.75
C PRO A 241 -3.61 25.47 8.97
N LEU A 242 -2.75 26.48 8.98
CA LEU A 242 -1.45 26.41 8.33
C LEU A 242 -0.62 25.25 8.90
N TRP A 243 0.04 24.51 8.00
CA TRP A 243 0.93 23.40 8.33
C TRP A 243 1.95 23.77 9.41
N GLY A 244 2.06 22.92 10.43
CA GLY A 244 2.97 23.10 11.57
C GLY A 244 2.52 24.14 12.61
N LYS A 245 1.36 24.80 12.43
CA LYS A 245 0.76 25.64 13.46
C LYS A 245 -0.31 24.88 14.22
N HIS A 246 0.01 24.46 15.44
CA HIS A 246 -0.90 23.73 16.32
C HIS A 246 -0.63 24.08 17.79
N ILE A 247 -1.62 23.85 18.65
CA ILE A 247 -1.47 23.90 20.12
C ILE A 247 -1.43 22.50 20.75
N CYS A 248 -1.51 21.46 19.91
CA CYS A 248 -1.48 20.07 20.36
C CYS A 248 -0.14 19.68 20.97
N ASN A 249 -0.20 18.87 22.02
CA ASN A 249 0.97 18.21 22.57
C ASN A 249 1.27 16.91 21.77
N LYS A 250 2.44 16.32 21.97
CA LYS A 250 2.87 15.11 21.23
C LYS A 250 2.07 13.85 21.57
N THR A 251 1.19 13.89 22.58
CA THR A 251 0.33 12.76 22.94
C THR A 251 -1.03 12.81 22.27
N LYS A 252 -1.33 13.88 21.51
CA LYS A 252 -2.58 14.07 20.79
C LYS A 252 -2.41 13.75 19.31
N ASN A 253 -2.27 12.47 18.97
CA ASN A 253 -2.16 12.04 17.57
C ASN A 253 -3.33 11.18 17.16
N SER A 254 -3.82 11.45 15.95
CA SER A 254 -4.93 10.75 15.33
C SER A 254 -4.51 9.39 14.79
N GLY A 255 -5.43 8.43 14.90
CA GLY A 255 -5.36 7.14 14.24
C GLY A 255 -6.67 6.79 13.55
N VAL A 256 -6.60 5.80 12.66
CA VAL A 256 -7.78 5.28 11.95
C VAL A 256 -7.72 3.76 11.88
N ILE A 257 -8.90 3.16 11.77
CA ILE A 257 -9.09 1.81 11.25
C ILE A 257 -10.06 1.89 10.07
N CYS A 258 -9.65 1.32 8.95
CA CYS A 258 -10.44 1.21 7.73
C CYS A 258 -10.94 -0.23 7.55
N SER A 259 -11.95 -0.41 6.69
CA SER A 259 -12.59 -1.71 6.42
C SER A 259 -11.64 -2.73 5.80
N GLY A 260 -10.53 -2.28 5.21
CA GLY A 260 -9.56 -3.14 4.54
C GLY A 260 -10.19 -3.84 3.34
N LYS A 261 -10.56 -3.10 2.28
CA LYS A 261 -11.01 -3.74 1.04
C LYS A 261 -9.90 -4.61 0.44
N LEU A 262 -10.06 -5.92 0.55
CA LEU A 262 -9.60 -6.87 -0.45
C LEU A 262 -10.63 -6.84 -1.59
N HIS A 263 -10.20 -6.58 -2.83
CA HIS A 263 -11.09 -6.63 -3.99
C HIS A 263 -11.52 -8.10 -4.23
N CYS A 264 -12.70 -8.48 -3.74
CA CYS A 264 -13.28 -9.77 -4.02
C CYS A 264 -14.11 -9.64 -5.33
N LEU A 265 -13.55 -10.07 -6.48
CA LEU A 265 -14.26 -10.05 -7.76
C LEU A 265 -15.35 -11.14 -7.77
N LYS A 266 -16.62 -10.75 -7.91
CA LYS A 266 -17.72 -11.69 -8.19
C LYS A 266 -17.66 -12.10 -9.66
N LYS A 267 -17.29 -13.34 -9.93
CA LYS A 267 -17.54 -14.00 -11.22
C LYS A 267 -18.46 -15.19 -10.97
N SER A 268 -19.70 -15.10 -11.45
CA SER A 268 -20.64 -16.24 -11.56
C SER A 268 -21.01 -16.93 -10.25
N ASN A 269 -21.88 -16.30 -9.41
CA ASN A 269 -22.47 -16.87 -8.18
C ASN A 269 -21.50 -17.48 -7.15
N ILE A 270 -20.20 -17.19 -7.28
CA ILE A 270 -19.15 -17.56 -6.33
C ILE A 270 -18.41 -16.26 -5.96
N SER A 271 -18.26 -16.02 -4.66
CA SER A 271 -17.48 -14.90 -4.12
C SER A 271 -16.04 -15.36 -3.93
N TYR A 272 -15.10 -14.82 -4.70
CA TYR A 272 -13.66 -15.05 -4.50
C TYR A 272 -13.04 -13.82 -3.87
N CYS A 273 -12.23 -13.97 -2.81
CA CYS A 273 -11.34 -12.90 -2.39
C CYS A 273 -10.01 -13.01 -3.13
N GLN A 274 -9.85 -12.12 -4.11
CA GLN A 274 -8.66 -12.06 -4.95
C GLN A 274 -7.70 -11.06 -4.31
N LEU A 275 -6.63 -11.56 -3.69
CA LEU A 275 -5.38 -10.82 -3.64
C LEU A 275 -4.91 -10.73 -5.10
N SER A 276 -4.86 -9.52 -5.64
CA SER A 276 -4.88 -9.20 -7.08
C SER A 276 -3.76 -9.80 -7.94
N SER A 277 -2.84 -10.60 -7.39
CA SER A 277 -1.76 -11.24 -8.17
C SER A 277 -1.25 -12.57 -7.59
N LEU A 278 -2.09 -13.39 -6.95
CA LEU A 278 -1.61 -14.71 -6.50
C LEU A 278 -1.76 -15.78 -7.57
N THR A 279 -0.65 -16.19 -8.15
CA THR A 279 -0.50 -17.57 -8.60
C THR A 279 -0.03 -18.35 -7.38
N VAL A 280 -0.82 -19.32 -6.92
CA VAL A 280 -0.31 -20.32 -5.97
C VAL A 280 0.74 -21.12 -6.73
N PHE A 281 2.02 -20.84 -6.50
CA PHE A 281 3.06 -21.77 -6.91
C PHE A 281 2.89 -23.02 -6.07
N ASN A 282 2.50 -24.09 -6.75
CA ASN A 282 2.55 -25.43 -6.19
C ASN A 282 4.04 -25.75 -5.96
N THR A 283 4.61 -25.44 -4.79
CA THR A 283 5.89 -26.04 -4.39
C THR A 283 5.64 -27.48 -3.93
N ALA A 284 5.03 -28.26 -4.80
CA ALA A 284 5.16 -29.70 -4.87
C ALA A 284 5.87 -30.03 -6.19
N SER A 285 7.09 -29.52 -6.33
CA SER A 285 8.09 -30.08 -7.23
C SER A 285 9.28 -30.46 -6.37
N VAL A 286 9.14 -31.61 -5.71
CA VAL A 286 10.29 -32.39 -5.27
C VAL A 286 10.97 -32.87 -6.56
N LEU A 287 11.99 -32.15 -7.01
CA LEU A 287 12.95 -32.70 -7.96
C LEU A 287 13.86 -33.63 -7.16
N PHE A 288 13.62 -34.93 -7.31
CA PHE A 288 14.57 -35.96 -6.93
C PHE A 288 15.82 -35.85 -7.81
N SER A 289 16.98 -35.79 -7.17
CA SER A 289 18.22 -36.40 -7.65
C SER A 289 18.98 -36.91 -6.43
#